data_AF-A0A5C2SUV2-F1
#
_entry.id   AF-A0A5C2SUV2-F1
#
_cell.length_a   1.000
_cell.length_b   1.000
_cell.length_c   1.000
_cell.angle_alpha   90.00
_cell.angle_beta   90.00
_cell.angle_gamma   90.00
#
_symmetry.space_group_name_H-M   'P 1'
#
loop_
_entity.id
_entity.type
_entity.pdbx_description
1 polymer ?
#
loop_
_entity_poly.entity_id
_entity_poly.type
_entity_poly.pdbx_seq_one_letter_code
_entity_poly.pdbx_strand_id
1 'polypeptide(L)'
;MQEWYLINVDRKQMSNQYGPRDSFSRVFTMREDEQPCRSLFPPCLPPQVDVWCNSNTIIAQTSALFALPPELLGMIFTKLEELHRTVAFAITCRYLLSVGKMHILRAAREFYAPWAGCRIMCIGLWTKDDDLPAGMLASKEIEEVATWSRGHVKPEDAHQETDEPVVDVEEADSSSESEDEAESMGRGFLGYVYTHYRLALSQFWTLRRSEDALLLMQAIERDDARRKEQEHSYRNYESDYRLFDTVFGHRVAPGAPSPQASLWMPHYPTGTRVLCNLSKAEYVREDGMSLARGPRRGITCVHVLLSLVSWSSDSDTGLPMSAEHADSFHRGRWAGDRICMGVLEQLTDLGDAAGVTGEACWRDVSLVADEILLDIWDRYNPGFVDDNVPYKEWEIRAEDSGRSGISSAESRQ
;
A
#
# COMPACT_ATOMS: atom_id res chain seq x y z
N MET A 1 -7.53 24.47 9.86
CA MET A 1 -7.68 22.99 9.84
C MET A 1 -6.48 22.44 9.09
N GLN A 2 -5.74 21.53 9.71
CA GLN A 2 -4.53 20.98 9.09
C GLN A 2 -4.86 19.98 7.98
N GLU A 3 -4.18 20.11 6.84
CA GLU A 3 -4.18 19.12 5.77
C GLU A 3 -3.00 18.17 5.94
N TRP A 4 -3.15 16.94 5.45
CA TRP A 4 -2.16 15.88 5.66
C TRP A 4 -1.88 15.17 4.35
N TYR A 5 -0.61 14.87 4.06
CA TYR A 5 -0.19 14.17 2.85
C TYR A 5 0.59 12.92 3.20
N LEU A 6 0.09 11.76 2.79
CA LEU A 6 0.85 10.52 2.91
C LEU A 6 1.87 10.42 1.78
N ILE A 7 3.16 10.39 2.12
CA ILE A 7 4.27 10.38 1.17
C ILE A 7 5.17 9.15 1.35
N ASN A 8 5.73 8.72 0.22
CA ASN A 8 6.85 7.78 0.14
C ASN A 8 8.08 8.56 -0.31
N VAL A 9 9.03 8.74 0.62
CA VAL A 9 10.24 9.54 0.42
C VAL A 9 11.17 8.86 -0.58
N ASP A 10 11.39 7.55 -0.44
CA ASP A 10 12.31 6.77 -1.29
C ASP A 10 11.93 6.80 -2.77
N ARG A 11 10.63 6.82 -3.08
CA ARG A 11 10.12 6.83 -4.44
C ARG A 11 9.71 8.20 -4.96
N LYS A 12 9.80 9.25 -4.13
CA LYS A 12 9.26 10.59 -4.43
C LYS A 12 7.80 10.50 -4.92
N GLN A 13 6.97 9.86 -4.11
CA GLN A 13 5.56 9.62 -4.41
C GLN A 13 4.68 10.16 -3.28
N MET A 14 3.50 10.68 -3.61
CA MET A 14 2.50 11.11 -2.63
C MET A 14 1.13 10.51 -2.96
N SER A 15 0.32 10.23 -1.96
CA SER A 15 -1.06 9.78 -2.14
C SER A 15 -1.98 10.95 -2.44
N ASN A 16 -2.85 10.80 -3.44
CA ASN A 16 -3.87 11.80 -3.78
C ASN A 16 -5.12 11.77 -2.87
N GLN A 17 -5.22 10.78 -1.97
CA GLN A 17 -6.41 10.59 -1.12
C GLN A 17 -6.36 11.44 0.16
N TYR A 18 -5.18 11.98 0.48
CA TYR A 18 -4.94 12.79 1.67
C TYR A 18 -4.49 14.16 1.15
N GLY A 19 -5.46 14.98 0.74
CA GLY A 19 -5.18 16.25 0.08
C GLY A 19 -6.14 17.35 0.55
N PRO A 20 -6.10 18.55 -0.07
CA PRO A 20 -6.67 19.78 0.49
C PRO A 20 -8.17 19.84 0.75
N ARG A 21 -8.89 18.79 0.36
CA ARG A 21 -10.35 18.72 0.47
C ARG A 21 -10.82 17.65 1.45
N ASP A 22 -9.89 16.87 2.00
CA ASP A 22 -10.19 15.70 2.81
C ASP A 22 -9.55 15.89 4.17
N SER A 23 -10.36 16.33 5.14
CA SER A 23 -9.93 16.40 6.53
C SER A 23 -9.54 15.01 7.03
N PHE A 24 -8.59 14.95 7.94
CA PHE A 24 -8.13 13.70 8.54
C PHE A 24 -9.28 12.93 9.24
N SER A 25 -10.27 13.67 9.75
CA SER A 25 -11.54 13.12 10.25
C SER A 25 -12.32 12.31 9.21
N ARG A 26 -12.21 12.66 7.92
CA ARG A 26 -12.87 11.93 6.83
C ARG A 26 -12.24 10.57 6.59
N VAL A 27 -10.91 10.49 6.72
CA VAL A 27 -10.18 9.22 6.66
C VAL A 27 -10.62 8.30 7.79
N PHE A 28 -10.75 8.83 9.00
CA PHE A 28 -11.15 8.07 10.19
C PHE A 28 -12.61 7.63 10.17
N THR A 29 -13.44 8.25 9.31
CA THR A 29 -14.87 7.93 9.17
C THR A 29 -15.18 7.10 7.93
N MET A 30 -14.35 7.16 6.88
CA MET A 30 -14.55 6.39 5.66
C MET A 30 -13.83 5.04 5.73
N ARG A 31 -14.62 3.97 5.81
CA ARG A 31 -14.16 2.59 6.01
C ARG A 31 -13.46 1.94 4.79
N GLU A 32 -13.42 2.61 3.64
CA GLU A 32 -13.27 1.88 2.37
C GLU A 32 -11.86 1.88 1.78
N ASP A 33 -10.94 2.75 2.25
CA ASP A 33 -9.66 2.89 1.59
C ASP A 33 -8.50 2.20 2.31
N GLU A 34 -8.33 0.91 2.01
CA GLU A 34 -7.15 0.14 2.43
C GLU A 34 -5.94 0.31 1.49
N GLN A 35 -6.02 1.20 0.49
CA GLN A 35 -5.01 1.30 -0.55
C GLN A 35 -3.59 1.55 -0.01
N PRO A 36 -3.36 2.40 1.02
CA PRO A 36 -2.04 2.55 1.61
C PRO A 36 -1.51 1.24 2.19
N CYS A 37 -2.31 0.52 2.97
CA CYS A 37 -1.92 -0.78 3.52
C CYS A 37 -1.64 -1.82 2.44
N ARG A 38 -2.43 -1.85 1.36
CA ARG A 38 -2.18 -2.74 0.21
C ARG A 38 -0.83 -2.42 -0.43
N SER A 39 -0.49 -1.14 -0.56
CA SER A 39 0.80 -0.71 -1.11
C SER A 39 2.01 -1.08 -0.24
N LEU A 40 1.77 -1.46 1.03
CA LEU A 40 2.78 -1.86 2.00
C LEU A 40 2.83 -3.37 2.22
N PHE A 41 1.83 -4.14 1.78
CA PHE A 41 1.74 -5.58 2.05
C PHE A 41 2.20 -6.38 0.84
N PRO A 42 3.41 -6.99 0.84
CA PRO A 42 3.89 -7.76 -0.29
C PRO A 42 2.99 -8.98 -0.54
N PRO A 43 2.48 -9.18 -1.77
CA PRO A 43 1.76 -10.40 -2.10
C PRO A 43 2.70 -11.62 -2.09
N CYS A 44 2.09 -12.80 -2.03
CA CYS A 44 2.74 -14.08 -2.25
C CYS A 44 2.11 -14.80 -3.45
N LEU A 45 2.79 -15.83 -3.95
CA LEU A 45 2.20 -16.68 -4.98
C LEU A 45 1.26 -17.69 -4.34
N PRO A 46 0.10 -17.95 -4.95
CA PRO A 46 -0.84 -18.93 -4.43
C PRO A 46 -0.23 -20.35 -4.51
N PRO A 47 -0.50 -21.24 -3.54
CA PRO A 47 0.04 -22.61 -3.53
C PRO A 47 -0.24 -23.42 -4.81
N GLN A 48 -1.31 -23.07 -5.53
CA GLN A 48 -1.67 -23.64 -6.81
C GLN A 48 -0.54 -23.52 -7.85
N VAL A 49 0.26 -22.45 -7.80
CA VAL A 49 1.45 -22.28 -8.65
C VAL A 49 2.44 -23.41 -8.47
N ASP A 50 2.66 -23.85 -7.24
CA ASP A 50 3.55 -24.98 -6.93
C ASP A 50 2.97 -26.31 -7.41
N VAL A 51 1.66 -26.51 -7.23
CA VAL A 51 0.96 -27.69 -7.74
C VAL A 51 1.10 -27.80 -9.26
N TRP A 52 0.97 -26.67 -9.97
CA TRP A 52 1.12 -26.63 -11.42
C TRP A 52 2.55 -26.91 -11.87
N CYS A 53 3.54 -26.30 -11.21
CA CYS A 53 4.95 -26.54 -11.49
C CYS A 53 5.33 -28.02 -11.30
N ASN A 54 4.75 -28.69 -10.31
CA ASN A 54 5.09 -30.07 -9.93
C ASN A 54 4.27 -31.15 -10.65
N SER A 55 3.39 -30.79 -11.58
CA SER A 55 2.54 -31.78 -12.25
C SER A 55 3.34 -32.65 -13.24
N ASN A 56 3.34 -33.97 -13.03
CA ASN A 56 4.20 -34.99 -13.66
C ASN A 56 4.11 -35.17 -15.19
N THR A 57 3.40 -34.31 -15.92
CA THR A 57 3.31 -34.40 -17.38
C THR A 57 4.51 -33.68 -18.00
N ILE A 58 5.62 -34.41 -18.17
CA ILE A 58 6.79 -33.92 -18.90
C ILE A 58 6.46 -33.95 -20.38
N ILE A 59 6.10 -32.80 -20.95
CA ILE A 59 6.00 -32.63 -22.39
C ILE A 59 7.40 -32.21 -22.86
N ALA A 60 8.04 -33.06 -23.67
CA ALA A 60 9.31 -32.73 -24.31
C ALA A 60 9.11 -31.48 -25.18
N GLN A 61 9.74 -30.37 -24.77
CA GLN A 61 9.66 -29.11 -25.51
C GLN A 61 10.74 -29.10 -26.60
N THR A 62 10.33 -28.88 -27.85
CA THR A 62 11.23 -28.92 -29.02
C THR A 62 11.64 -27.53 -29.53
N SER A 63 11.13 -26.44 -28.94
CA SER A 63 11.46 -25.09 -29.37
C SER A 63 12.88 -24.67 -28.95
N ALA A 64 13.54 -23.87 -29.79
CA ALA A 64 14.87 -23.30 -29.55
C ALA A 64 14.95 -22.48 -28.25
N LEU A 65 13.83 -21.89 -27.80
CA LEU A 65 13.77 -21.17 -26.52
C LEU A 65 14.10 -22.09 -25.34
N PHE A 66 13.74 -23.37 -25.43
CA PHE A 66 13.98 -24.36 -24.36
C PHE A 66 15.36 -25.01 -24.45
N ALA A 67 16.14 -24.71 -25.48
CA ALA A 67 17.56 -25.02 -25.52
C ALA A 67 18.39 -24.02 -24.69
N LEU A 68 17.78 -22.91 -24.25
CA LEU A 68 18.45 -21.92 -23.42
C LEU A 68 18.58 -22.42 -21.96
N PRO A 69 19.75 -22.21 -21.32
CA PRO A 69 19.89 -22.39 -19.88
C PRO A 69 18.91 -21.50 -19.08
N PRO A 70 18.51 -21.93 -17.87
CA PRO A 70 17.58 -21.17 -17.02
C PRO A 70 18.08 -19.75 -16.68
N GLU A 71 19.39 -19.53 -16.65
CA GLU A 71 19.99 -18.21 -16.42
C GLU A 71 19.65 -17.22 -17.54
N LEU A 72 19.71 -17.67 -18.81
CA LEU A 72 19.34 -16.83 -19.95
C LEU A 72 17.83 -16.54 -19.98
N LEU A 73 17.02 -17.51 -19.56
CA LEU A 73 15.58 -17.30 -19.38
C LEU A 73 15.31 -16.29 -18.26
N GLY A 74 16.04 -16.36 -17.15
CA GLY A 74 15.97 -15.36 -16.07
C GLY A 74 16.36 -13.95 -16.54
N MET A 75 17.34 -13.83 -17.45
CA MET A 75 17.67 -12.55 -18.09
C MET A 75 16.51 -12.03 -18.95
N ILE A 76 15.82 -12.90 -19.69
CA ILE A 76 14.62 -12.54 -20.47
C ILE A 76 13.52 -12.04 -19.52
N PHE A 77 13.24 -12.78 -18.44
CA PHE A 77 12.26 -12.36 -17.43
C PHE A 77 12.61 -11.01 -16.81
N THR A 78 13.89 -10.73 -16.57
CA THR A 78 14.34 -9.44 -16.02
C THR A 78 14.07 -8.26 -16.97
N LYS A 79 13.88 -8.51 -18.28
CA LYS A 79 13.46 -7.50 -19.26
C LYS A 79 11.94 -7.32 -19.35
N LEU A 80 11.16 -8.20 -18.72
CA LEU A 80 9.72 -8.09 -18.61
C LEU A 80 9.39 -7.33 -17.32
N GLU A 81 9.53 -6.01 -17.35
CA GLU A 81 9.32 -5.17 -16.15
C GLU A 81 7.86 -5.17 -15.67
N GLU A 82 6.92 -5.41 -16.58
CA GLU A 82 5.49 -5.37 -16.30
C GLU A 82 4.97 -6.74 -15.83
N LEU A 83 4.16 -6.74 -14.75
CA LEU A 83 3.60 -7.95 -14.16
C LEU A 83 2.84 -8.80 -15.17
N HIS A 84 1.93 -8.20 -15.95
CA HIS A 84 1.10 -8.96 -16.88
C HIS A 84 1.93 -9.62 -17.98
N ARG A 85 3.03 -9.00 -18.45
CA ARG A 85 3.95 -9.60 -19.43
C ARG A 85 4.76 -10.73 -18.82
N THR A 86 5.21 -10.56 -17.58
CA THR A 86 5.93 -11.59 -16.82
C THR A 86 5.06 -12.83 -16.63
N VAL A 87 3.81 -12.64 -16.20
CA VAL A 87 2.84 -13.73 -16.04
C VAL A 87 2.55 -14.36 -17.41
N ALA A 88 2.20 -13.57 -18.43
CA ALA A 88 1.88 -14.07 -19.76
C ALA A 88 3.01 -14.94 -20.35
N PHE A 89 4.26 -14.52 -20.20
CA PHE A 89 5.40 -15.31 -20.66
C PHE A 89 5.59 -16.59 -19.84
N ALA A 90 5.49 -16.50 -18.51
CA ALA A 90 5.66 -17.63 -17.62
C ALA A 90 4.60 -18.73 -17.85
N ILE A 91 3.34 -18.37 -18.06
CA ILE A 91 2.26 -19.35 -18.18
C ILE A 91 2.25 -20.10 -19.52
N THR A 92 3.05 -19.68 -20.51
CA THR A 92 3.10 -20.35 -21.82
C THR A 92 3.56 -21.81 -21.73
N CYS A 93 4.37 -22.16 -20.72
CA CYS A 93 4.69 -23.54 -20.40
C CYS A 93 5.17 -23.72 -18.96
N ARG A 94 5.11 -24.95 -18.45
CA ARG A 94 5.50 -25.27 -17.06
C ARG A 94 6.96 -24.95 -16.73
N TYR A 95 7.87 -25.16 -17.69
CA TYR A 95 9.30 -24.87 -17.46
C TYR A 95 9.53 -23.36 -17.27
N LEU A 96 8.88 -22.53 -18.10
CA LEU A 96 8.93 -21.07 -17.95
C LEU A 96 8.24 -20.62 -16.67
N LEU A 97 7.14 -21.25 -16.26
CA LEU A 97 6.50 -20.95 -14.98
C LEU A 97 7.44 -21.25 -13.80
N SER A 98 8.12 -22.40 -13.83
CA SER A 98 9.07 -22.81 -12.79
C SER A 98 10.25 -21.84 -12.69
N VAL A 99 10.89 -21.50 -13.83
CA VAL A 99 11.99 -20.51 -13.88
C VAL A 99 11.49 -19.11 -13.51
N GLY A 100 10.30 -18.75 -13.98
CA GLY A 100 9.71 -17.42 -13.85
C GLY A 100 9.11 -17.11 -12.48
N LYS A 101 8.92 -18.11 -11.59
CA LYS A 101 8.23 -17.94 -10.30
C LYS A 101 8.74 -16.75 -9.49
N MET A 102 10.05 -16.65 -9.32
CA MET A 102 10.68 -15.55 -8.58
C MET A 102 10.51 -14.20 -9.27
N HIS A 103 10.49 -14.18 -10.61
CA HIS A 103 10.27 -12.97 -11.40
C HIS A 103 8.81 -12.50 -11.31
N ILE A 104 7.84 -13.42 -11.35
CA ILE A 104 6.43 -13.09 -11.13
C ILE A 104 6.25 -12.49 -9.74
N LEU A 105 6.79 -13.13 -8.70
CA LEU A 105 6.66 -12.65 -7.33
C LEU A 105 7.29 -11.26 -7.17
N ARG A 106 8.47 -11.03 -7.75
CA ARG A 106 9.11 -9.72 -7.77
C ARG A 106 8.23 -8.67 -8.47
N ALA A 107 7.75 -8.96 -9.69
CA ALA A 107 6.90 -8.04 -10.44
C ALA A 107 5.57 -7.77 -9.70
N ALA A 108 5.01 -8.77 -9.02
CA ALA A 108 3.79 -8.63 -8.23
C ALA A 108 4.00 -7.71 -7.02
N ARG A 109 5.14 -7.85 -6.33
CA ARG A 109 5.50 -6.95 -5.23
C ARG A 109 5.72 -5.51 -5.71
N GLU A 110 6.42 -5.32 -6.82
CA GLU A 110 6.61 -3.98 -7.42
C GLU A 110 5.29 -3.35 -7.92
N PHE A 111 4.32 -4.19 -8.30
CA PHE A 111 3.01 -3.78 -8.78
C PHE A 111 2.05 -3.41 -7.64
N TYR A 112 1.79 -4.36 -6.73
CA TYR A 112 0.77 -4.26 -5.68
C TYR A 112 1.29 -3.61 -4.40
N ALA A 113 2.55 -3.84 -4.05
CA ALA A 113 3.17 -3.38 -2.81
C ALA A 113 4.38 -2.48 -3.05
N PRO A 114 4.27 -1.44 -3.91
CA PRO A 114 5.41 -0.60 -4.30
C PRO A 114 6.04 0.13 -3.11
N TRP A 115 5.31 0.33 -2.01
CA TRP A 115 5.76 1.13 -0.87
C TRP A 115 6.33 0.27 0.25
N ALA A 116 6.25 -1.06 0.15
CA ALA A 116 6.81 -1.97 1.14
C ALA A 116 8.33 -1.73 1.31
N GLY A 117 8.75 -1.54 2.56
CA GLY A 117 10.13 -1.27 2.96
C GLY A 117 10.63 0.16 2.67
N CYS A 118 9.75 1.06 2.20
CA CYS A 118 10.11 2.45 1.91
C CYS A 118 9.98 3.34 3.16
N ARG A 119 10.67 4.48 3.16
CA ARG A 119 10.46 5.58 4.13
C ARG A 119 9.09 6.23 3.92
N ILE A 120 8.18 6.04 4.88
CA ILE A 120 6.79 6.54 4.81
C ILE A 120 6.56 7.63 5.87
N MET A 121 5.86 8.68 5.49
CA MET A 121 5.47 9.76 6.41
C MET A 121 4.09 10.31 6.01
N CYS A 122 3.27 10.69 6.98
CA CYS A 122 2.08 11.49 6.74
C CYS A 122 2.36 12.92 7.23
N ILE A 123 2.69 13.83 6.32
CA ILE A 123 3.16 15.18 6.66
C ILE A 123 2.01 16.19 6.68
N GLY A 124 1.95 17.02 7.71
CA GLY A 124 1.01 18.12 7.84
C GLY A 124 1.40 19.32 6.98
N LEU A 125 0.42 20.04 6.44
CA LEU A 125 0.64 21.25 5.64
C LEU A 125 1.41 22.35 6.38
N TRP A 126 1.26 22.43 7.70
CA TRP A 126 1.90 23.43 8.55
C TRP A 126 3.27 23.00 9.07
N THR A 127 3.87 21.94 8.50
CA THR A 127 5.22 21.50 8.86
C THR A 127 6.25 22.51 8.38
N LYS A 128 7.05 23.02 9.32
CA LYS A 128 8.17 23.92 9.03
C LYS A 128 9.34 23.15 8.44
N ASP A 129 10.12 23.82 7.59
CA ASP A 129 11.25 23.20 6.87
C ASP A 129 12.37 22.68 7.75
N ASP A 130 12.57 23.33 8.90
CA ASP A 130 13.57 22.96 9.91
C ASP A 130 13.06 21.91 10.91
N ASP A 131 11.78 21.51 10.81
CA ASP A 131 11.10 20.61 11.73
C ASP A 131 10.68 19.32 11.01
N LEU A 132 11.68 18.57 10.53
CA LEU A 132 11.52 17.23 9.97
C LEU A 132 12.17 16.18 10.89
N PRO A 133 11.68 14.92 10.88
CA PRO A 133 12.28 13.87 11.69
C PRO A 133 13.77 13.70 11.37
N ALA A 134 14.59 13.57 12.42
CA ALA A 134 16.02 13.42 12.27
C ALA A 134 16.37 12.15 11.45
N GLY A 135 17.27 12.31 10.47
CA GLY A 135 17.68 11.21 9.58
C GLY A 135 16.64 10.81 8.54
N MET A 136 15.49 11.51 8.46
CA MET A 136 14.47 11.23 7.45
C MET A 136 15.01 11.45 6.04
N LEU A 137 15.74 12.54 5.79
CA LEU A 137 16.35 12.84 4.49
C LEU A 137 17.83 12.47 4.49
N ALA A 138 18.27 11.82 3.41
CA ALA A 138 19.69 11.64 3.13
C ALA A 138 20.32 13.00 2.77
N SER A 139 21.63 13.14 2.98
CA SER A 139 22.35 14.41 2.70
C SER A 139 22.13 14.92 1.27
N LYS A 140 22.04 14.00 0.29
CA LYS A 140 21.72 14.33 -1.09
C LYS A 140 20.32 14.93 -1.25
N GLU A 141 19.33 14.38 -0.56
CA GLU A 141 17.95 14.87 -0.62
C GLU A 141 17.83 16.25 0.05
N ILE A 142 18.55 16.48 1.14
CA ILE A 142 18.64 17.80 1.78
C ILE A 142 19.22 18.83 0.80
N GLU A 143 20.29 18.48 0.09
CA GLU A 143 20.90 19.34 -0.92
C GLU A 143 19.96 19.62 -2.10
N GLU A 144 19.21 18.61 -2.56
CA GLU A 144 18.20 18.75 -3.62
C GLU A 144 17.11 19.74 -3.20
N VAL A 145 16.57 19.60 -1.98
CA VAL A 145 15.56 20.51 -1.43
C VAL A 145 16.11 21.92 -1.30
N ALA A 146 17.30 22.09 -0.71
CA ALA A 146 17.93 23.40 -0.53
C ALA A 146 18.23 24.10 -1.87
N THR A 147 18.61 23.33 -2.89
CA THR A 147 18.86 23.88 -4.24
C THR A 147 17.56 24.33 -4.90
N TRP A 148 16.48 23.56 -4.76
CA TRP A 148 15.18 23.95 -5.25
C TRP A 148 14.66 25.22 -4.56
N SER A 149 14.75 25.29 -3.23
CA SER A 149 14.28 26.45 -2.46
C SER A 149 15.00 27.75 -2.84
N ARG A 150 16.31 27.70 -3.14
CA ARG A 150 17.06 28.88 -3.62
C ARG A 150 16.60 29.37 -4.99
N GLY A 151 16.18 28.47 -5.87
CA GLY A 151 15.76 28.79 -7.24
C GLY A 151 14.34 29.34 -7.36
N HIS A 152 13.55 29.34 -6.27
CA HIS A 152 12.16 29.82 -6.25
C HIS A 152 11.97 31.13 -5.46
N VAL A 153 13.06 31.77 -5.03
CA VAL A 153 13.00 33.14 -4.50
C VAL A 153 12.75 34.09 -5.67
N LYS A 154 11.55 34.71 -5.72
CA LYS A 154 11.25 35.73 -6.73
C LYS A 154 12.28 36.88 -6.57
N PRO A 155 12.88 37.38 -7.65
CA PRO A 155 13.85 38.49 -7.58
C PRO A 155 13.25 39.77 -6.96
N GLU A 156 11.93 39.88 -6.95
CA GLU A 156 11.18 41.06 -6.51
C GLU A 156 11.25 41.27 -4.98
N ASP A 157 11.46 40.20 -4.21
CA ASP A 157 11.63 40.26 -2.74
C ASP A 157 13.05 40.71 -2.32
N ALA A 158 14.00 40.80 -3.25
CA ALA A 158 15.41 41.09 -2.95
C ALA A 158 15.74 42.60 -2.92
N HIS A 159 14.77 43.49 -3.11
CA HIS A 159 15.01 44.93 -3.31
C HIS A 159 14.25 45.90 -2.37
N GLN A 160 13.58 45.44 -1.32
CA GLN A 160 13.02 46.32 -0.28
C GLN A 160 13.96 46.46 0.94
N GLU A 161 15.17 46.94 0.71
CA GLU A 161 16.00 47.63 1.72
C GLU A 161 16.33 49.01 1.14
N THR A 162 15.32 49.87 1.00
CA THR A 162 15.52 51.30 0.75
C THR A 162 14.76 52.09 1.80
N ASP A 163 15.54 52.78 2.66
CA ASP A 163 15.13 53.79 3.65
C ASP A 163 14.34 54.93 2.98
N GLU A 164 13.07 54.70 2.65
CA GLU A 164 12.15 55.79 2.26
C GLU A 164 11.30 56.20 3.48
N PRO A 165 11.24 57.51 3.80
CA PRO A 165 10.55 58.00 4.99
C PRO A 165 9.02 57.88 4.87
N VAL A 166 8.43 57.41 5.97
CA VAL A 166 7.00 57.19 6.23
C VAL A 166 6.15 58.41 5.85
N VAL A 167 5.19 58.22 4.94
CA VAL A 167 4.08 59.15 4.70
C VAL A 167 2.80 58.47 5.15
N ASP A 168 2.15 59.05 6.16
CA ASP A 168 0.89 58.58 6.72
C ASP A 168 -0.24 58.69 5.68
N VAL A 169 -0.77 57.55 5.25
CA VAL A 169 -2.03 57.48 4.50
C VAL A 169 -2.93 56.45 5.17
N GLU A 170 -3.90 56.96 5.93
CA GLU A 170 -5.09 56.22 6.35
C GLU A 170 -6.00 56.04 5.13
N GLU A 171 -6.32 54.81 4.73
CA GLU A 171 -7.68 54.39 4.39
C GLU A 171 -7.78 52.89 4.06
N ALA A 172 -8.94 52.34 4.40
CA ALA A 172 -9.28 50.94 4.54
C ALA A 172 -9.71 50.27 3.22
N ASP A 173 -9.38 48.99 3.04
CA ASP A 173 -10.38 47.96 2.74
C ASP A 173 -9.77 46.55 2.96
N SER A 174 -10.46 45.73 3.76
CA SER A 174 -9.96 44.47 4.31
C SER A 174 -10.61 43.26 3.63
N SER A 175 -9.93 42.65 2.65
CA SER A 175 -10.28 41.31 2.15
C SER A 175 -9.14 40.63 1.35
N SER A 176 -7.91 40.59 1.88
CA SER A 176 -6.73 40.05 1.16
C SER A 176 -6.22 38.68 1.65
N GLU A 177 -6.95 37.96 2.52
CA GLU A 177 -6.42 36.74 3.17
C GLU A 177 -6.24 35.50 2.26
N SER A 178 -6.59 35.56 0.96
CA SER A 178 -6.51 34.37 0.08
C SER A 178 -5.23 34.23 -0.74
N GLU A 179 -4.39 35.27 -0.86
CA GLU A 179 -3.17 35.20 -1.67
C GLU A 179 -1.93 34.77 -0.87
N ASP A 180 -1.89 35.07 0.44
CA ASP A 180 -0.75 34.74 1.31
C ASP A 180 -0.62 33.22 1.62
N GLU A 181 -1.74 32.49 1.68
CA GLU A 181 -1.71 31.03 1.94
C GLU A 181 -1.11 30.23 0.77
N ALA A 182 -1.30 30.69 -0.47
CA ALA A 182 -0.75 30.05 -1.65
C ALA A 182 0.77 30.31 -1.80
N GLU A 183 1.26 31.47 -1.35
CA GLU A 183 2.70 31.76 -1.38
C GLU A 183 3.49 31.00 -0.31
N SER A 184 2.88 30.70 0.85
CA SER A 184 3.50 29.90 1.91
C SER A 184 3.78 28.45 1.49
N MET A 185 2.89 27.84 0.69
CA MET A 185 3.09 26.50 0.12
C MET A 185 4.27 26.43 -0.88
N GLY A 186 4.77 27.57 -1.36
CA GLY A 186 5.74 27.64 -2.44
C GLY A 186 7.20 27.47 -2.04
N ARG A 187 7.54 27.41 -0.75
CA ARG A 187 8.94 27.28 -0.29
C ARG A 187 9.14 25.98 0.51
N GLY A 188 10.39 25.55 0.60
CA GLY A 188 10.74 24.46 1.50
C GLY A 188 10.54 23.02 1.06
N PHE A 189 10.49 22.11 2.04
CA PHE A 189 10.34 20.67 1.78
C PHE A 189 8.95 20.33 1.25
N LEU A 190 7.89 20.93 1.81
CA LEU A 190 6.52 20.70 1.32
C LEU A 190 6.34 21.22 -0.10
N GLY A 191 6.84 22.42 -0.42
CA GLY A 191 6.84 22.92 -1.79
C GLY A 191 7.63 22.02 -2.75
N TYR A 192 8.75 21.45 -2.30
CA TYR A 192 9.52 20.47 -3.06
C TYR A 192 8.73 19.18 -3.31
N VAL A 193 8.08 18.64 -2.27
CA VAL A 193 7.19 17.47 -2.37
C VAL A 193 6.10 17.74 -3.39
N TYR A 194 5.40 18.87 -3.28
CA TYR A 194 4.35 19.27 -4.23
C TYR A 194 4.82 19.34 -5.68
N THR A 195 6.03 19.85 -5.90
CA THR A 195 6.55 20.07 -7.25
C THR A 195 7.16 18.80 -7.85
N HIS A 196 7.83 17.98 -7.05
CA HIS A 196 8.65 16.87 -7.54
C HIS A 196 8.10 15.48 -7.26
N TYR A 197 7.19 15.34 -6.29
CA TYR A 197 6.65 14.02 -5.97
C TYR A 197 5.53 13.69 -6.94
N ARG A 198 5.60 12.50 -7.52
CA ARG A 198 4.55 12.01 -8.41
C ARG A 198 3.34 11.61 -7.58
N LEU A 199 2.15 12.04 -7.99
CA LEU A 199 0.90 11.50 -7.49
C LEU A 199 0.84 9.98 -7.75
N ALA A 200 0.81 9.21 -6.66
CA ALA A 200 0.69 7.77 -6.60
C ALA A 200 -0.56 7.39 -5.79
N LEU A 201 -0.93 6.10 -5.83
CA LEU A 201 -2.08 5.56 -5.09
C LEU A 201 -3.45 6.21 -5.38
N SER A 202 -3.57 7.05 -6.41
CA SER A 202 -4.88 7.48 -6.90
C SER A 202 -5.59 6.31 -7.59
N GLN A 203 -6.92 6.33 -7.64
CA GLN A 203 -7.68 5.35 -8.44
C GLN A 203 -7.14 5.30 -9.88
N PHE A 204 -6.79 6.45 -10.46
CA PHE A 204 -6.14 6.54 -11.77
C PHE A 204 -4.79 5.82 -11.85
N TRP A 205 -4.01 5.86 -10.78
CA TRP A 205 -2.72 5.18 -10.70
C TRP A 205 -2.88 3.65 -10.75
N THR A 206 -3.84 3.11 -10.00
CA THR A 206 -4.19 1.68 -10.03
C THR A 206 -4.78 1.29 -11.39
N LEU A 207 -5.67 2.10 -11.94
CA LEU A 207 -6.31 1.86 -13.24
C LEU A 207 -5.30 1.77 -14.38
N ARG A 208 -4.38 2.76 -14.51
CA ARG A 208 -3.35 2.75 -15.57
C ARG A 208 -2.47 1.50 -15.51
N ARG A 209 -2.16 1.02 -14.30
CA ARG A 209 -1.36 -0.19 -14.12
C ARG A 209 -2.12 -1.46 -14.50
N SER A 210 -3.44 -1.48 -14.30
CA SER A 210 -4.30 -2.60 -14.68
C SER A 210 -4.77 -2.58 -16.13
N GLU A 211 -4.68 -1.44 -16.83
CA GLU A 211 -5.24 -1.26 -18.18
C GLU A 211 -4.60 -2.22 -19.20
N ASP A 212 -3.27 -2.31 -19.23
CA ASP A 212 -2.57 -3.24 -20.13
C ASP A 212 -2.88 -4.71 -19.81
N ALA A 213 -3.04 -5.03 -18.53
CA ALA A 213 -3.44 -6.37 -18.09
C ALA A 213 -4.87 -6.69 -18.54
N LEU A 214 -5.78 -5.73 -18.44
CA LEU A 214 -7.16 -5.86 -18.90
C LEU A 214 -7.21 -6.02 -20.43
N LEU A 215 -6.43 -5.23 -21.17
CA LEU A 215 -6.33 -5.35 -22.63
C LEU A 215 -5.78 -6.72 -23.05
N LEU A 216 -4.77 -7.22 -22.34
CA LEU A 216 -4.23 -8.56 -22.55
C LEU A 216 -5.28 -9.63 -22.26
N MET A 217 -6.00 -9.54 -21.14
CA MET A 217 -7.06 -10.49 -20.80
C MET A 217 -8.18 -10.50 -21.85
N GLN A 218 -8.64 -9.31 -22.27
CA GLN A 218 -9.62 -9.20 -23.35
C GLN A 218 -9.11 -9.80 -24.66
N ALA A 219 -7.82 -9.66 -24.97
CA ALA A 219 -7.22 -10.27 -26.15
C ALA A 219 -7.21 -11.80 -26.04
N ILE A 220 -6.88 -12.35 -24.86
CA ILE A 220 -6.93 -13.80 -24.57
C ILE A 220 -8.36 -14.32 -24.69
N GLU A 221 -9.35 -13.62 -24.12
CA GLU A 221 -10.77 -13.99 -24.18
C GLU A 221 -11.31 -13.98 -25.61
N ARG A 222 -10.96 -12.97 -26.40
CA ARG A 222 -11.33 -12.92 -27.83
C ARG A 222 -10.69 -14.05 -28.61
N ASP A 223 -9.45 -14.42 -28.30
CA ASP A 223 -8.78 -15.54 -28.96
C ASP A 223 -9.42 -16.89 -28.61
N ASP A 224 -9.77 -17.10 -27.33
CA ASP A 224 -10.50 -18.28 -26.87
C ASP A 224 -11.88 -18.39 -27.53
N ALA A 225 -12.63 -17.28 -27.62
CA ALA A 225 -13.92 -17.24 -28.30
C ALA A 225 -13.82 -17.64 -29.78
N ARG A 226 -12.86 -17.06 -30.52
CA ARG A 226 -12.60 -17.40 -31.94
C ARG A 226 -12.26 -18.88 -32.15
N ARG A 227 -11.59 -19.51 -31.19
CA ARG A 227 -11.17 -20.92 -31.28
C ARG A 227 -12.29 -21.89 -30.91
N LYS A 228 -13.17 -21.53 -29.97
CA LYS A 228 -14.36 -22.31 -29.63
C LYS A 228 -15.28 -22.51 -30.84
N GLU A 229 -15.35 -21.53 -31.74
CA GLU A 229 -16.08 -21.62 -33.00
C GLU A 229 -15.49 -22.65 -33.98
N GLN A 230 -14.23 -23.04 -33.83
CA GLN A 230 -13.53 -23.94 -34.76
C GLN A 230 -13.71 -25.45 -34.42
N GLU A 231 -14.62 -25.83 -33.51
CA GLU A 231 -14.97 -27.20 -33.09
C GLU A 231 -13.81 -28.11 -32.60
N HIS A 232 -12.57 -27.63 -32.58
CA HIS A 232 -11.44 -28.42 -32.09
C HIS A 232 -11.36 -28.35 -30.57
N SER A 233 -11.48 -29.53 -29.93
CA SER A 233 -11.40 -29.71 -28.48
C SER A 233 -10.03 -29.32 -27.94
N TYR A 234 -9.89 -28.07 -27.48
CA TYR A 234 -8.68 -27.63 -26.77
C TYR A 234 -9.00 -27.37 -25.29
N ARG A 235 -8.75 -28.38 -24.45
CA ARG A 235 -8.82 -28.28 -22.98
C ARG A 235 -7.71 -27.41 -22.35
N ASN A 236 -6.66 -27.07 -23.10
CA ASN A 236 -5.45 -26.45 -22.52
C ASN A 236 -5.56 -24.93 -22.28
N TYR A 237 -6.44 -24.21 -22.98
CA TYR A 237 -6.53 -22.75 -22.84
C TYR A 237 -7.27 -22.31 -21.56
N GLU A 238 -8.27 -23.10 -21.15
CA GLU A 238 -9.00 -22.82 -19.91
C GLU A 238 -8.08 -22.92 -18.68
N SER A 239 -7.09 -23.83 -18.69
CA SER A 239 -6.10 -23.90 -17.61
C SER A 239 -5.17 -22.70 -17.60
N ASP A 240 -4.75 -22.20 -18.77
CA ASP A 240 -3.81 -21.08 -18.86
C ASP A 240 -4.49 -19.77 -18.43
N TYR A 241 -5.75 -19.56 -18.82
CA TYR A 241 -6.55 -18.42 -18.34
C TYR A 241 -6.75 -18.48 -16.83
N ARG A 242 -7.17 -19.64 -16.29
CA ARG A 242 -7.34 -19.81 -14.84
C ARG A 242 -6.03 -19.61 -14.08
N LEU A 243 -4.90 -20.02 -14.65
CA LEU A 243 -3.57 -19.79 -14.10
C LEU A 243 -3.22 -18.30 -14.12
N PHE A 244 -3.46 -17.59 -15.23
CA PHE A 244 -3.29 -16.14 -15.30
C PHE A 244 -4.13 -15.44 -14.24
N ASP A 245 -5.43 -15.76 -14.18
CA ASP A 245 -6.40 -15.21 -13.22
C ASP A 245 -5.95 -15.46 -11.77
N THR A 246 -5.48 -16.66 -11.48
CA THR A 246 -4.98 -17.06 -10.15
C THR A 246 -3.71 -16.32 -9.76
N VAL A 247 -2.74 -16.19 -10.69
CA VAL A 247 -1.44 -15.56 -10.42
C VAL A 247 -1.57 -14.03 -10.36
N PHE A 248 -2.38 -13.46 -11.25
CA PHE A 248 -2.63 -12.03 -11.32
C PHE A 248 -3.65 -11.58 -10.26
N GLY A 249 -4.43 -12.50 -9.69
CA GLY A 249 -5.38 -12.21 -8.61
C GLY A 249 -6.67 -11.55 -9.09
N HIS A 250 -7.10 -11.79 -10.33
CA HIS A 250 -8.40 -11.31 -10.76
C HIS A 250 -9.49 -12.18 -10.11
N ARG A 251 -10.40 -11.55 -9.35
CA ARG A 251 -11.51 -12.24 -8.69
C ARG A 251 -12.82 -11.62 -9.16
N VAL A 252 -13.65 -12.44 -9.79
CA VAL A 252 -15.05 -12.09 -10.05
C VAL A 252 -15.81 -12.27 -8.74
N ALA A 253 -16.33 -11.18 -8.18
CA ALA A 253 -17.13 -11.26 -6.96
C ALA A 253 -18.37 -12.14 -7.23
N PRO A 254 -18.65 -13.15 -6.38
CA PRO A 254 -19.81 -14.02 -6.57
C PRO A 254 -21.10 -13.19 -6.60
N GLY A 255 -21.85 -13.26 -7.71
CA GLY A 255 -23.12 -12.55 -7.86
C GLY A 255 -23.01 -11.07 -8.23
N ALA A 256 -21.85 -10.57 -8.64
CA ALA A 256 -21.75 -9.22 -9.18
C ALA A 256 -22.61 -9.09 -10.46
N PRO A 257 -23.51 -8.09 -10.55
CA PRO A 257 -24.45 -7.94 -11.67
C PRO A 257 -23.76 -7.54 -12.99
N SER A 258 -22.46 -7.20 -12.95
CA SER A 258 -21.68 -6.93 -14.15
C SER A 258 -20.24 -7.47 -14.03
N PRO A 259 -19.64 -7.95 -15.14
CA PRO A 259 -18.22 -8.31 -15.21
C PRO A 259 -17.26 -7.12 -15.03
N GLN A 260 -17.75 -5.90 -14.77
CA GLN A 260 -16.94 -4.71 -14.58
C GLN A 260 -16.58 -4.45 -13.11
N ALA A 261 -17.17 -5.18 -12.16
CA ALA A 261 -16.81 -5.14 -10.74
C ALA A 261 -15.67 -6.11 -10.39
N SER A 262 -14.76 -6.37 -11.34
CA SER A 262 -13.58 -7.21 -11.07
C SER A 262 -12.62 -6.47 -10.16
N LEU A 263 -12.42 -7.02 -8.97
CA LEU A 263 -11.40 -6.54 -8.05
C LEU A 263 -10.12 -7.35 -8.28
N TRP A 264 -9.06 -6.64 -8.63
CA TRP A 264 -7.72 -7.17 -8.71
C TRP A 264 -7.17 -7.34 -7.29
N MET A 265 -7.26 -8.55 -6.76
CA MET A 265 -6.86 -8.92 -5.42
C MET A 265 -5.74 -9.96 -5.48
N PRO A 266 -4.46 -9.56 -5.35
CA PRO A 266 -3.39 -10.53 -5.31
C PRO A 266 -3.55 -11.44 -4.08
N HIS A 267 -2.88 -12.59 -4.12
CA HIS A 267 -2.83 -13.46 -2.97
C HIS A 267 -1.86 -12.87 -1.93
N TYR A 268 -2.30 -12.80 -0.67
CA TYR A 268 -1.48 -12.37 0.45
C TYR A 268 -1.20 -13.57 1.36
N PRO A 269 -0.07 -13.56 2.10
CA PRO A 269 0.20 -14.59 3.10
C PRO A 269 -0.96 -14.71 4.11
N THR A 270 -1.31 -15.94 4.45
CA THR A 270 -2.28 -16.24 5.51
C THR A 270 -1.60 -16.13 6.87
N GLY A 271 -2.30 -15.56 7.85
CA GLY A 271 -1.80 -15.41 9.22
C GLY A 271 -2.28 -14.10 9.83
N THR A 272 -1.82 -13.82 11.04
CA THR A 272 -2.07 -12.54 11.71
C THR A 272 -1.31 -11.44 10.99
N ARG A 273 -2.00 -10.48 10.39
CA ARG A 273 -1.34 -9.35 9.73
C ARG A 273 -0.64 -8.48 10.76
N VAL A 274 0.55 -8.02 10.38
CA VAL A 274 1.36 -7.12 11.18
C VAL A 274 1.81 -5.92 10.34
N LEU A 275 1.73 -4.73 10.92
CA LEU A 275 2.38 -3.53 10.40
C LEU A 275 3.73 -3.39 11.09
N CYS A 276 4.81 -3.34 10.33
CA CYS A 276 6.18 -3.42 10.82
C CYS A 276 6.94 -2.14 10.52
N ASN A 277 7.64 -1.63 11.52
CA ASN A 277 8.72 -0.67 11.38
C ASN A 277 10.05 -1.41 11.30
N LEU A 278 10.60 -1.49 10.09
CA LEU A 278 11.86 -2.17 9.80
C LEU A 278 13.07 -1.42 10.36
N SER A 279 12.98 -0.10 10.54
CA SER A 279 14.05 0.73 11.08
C SER A 279 14.25 0.53 12.59
N LYS A 280 13.19 0.16 13.31
CA LYS A 280 13.18 0.06 14.78
C LYS A 280 12.93 -1.35 15.31
N ALA A 281 12.67 -2.33 14.43
CA ALA A 281 12.23 -3.67 14.79
C ALA A 281 10.98 -3.65 15.71
N GLU A 282 10.00 -2.81 15.37
CA GLU A 282 8.73 -2.71 16.10
C GLU A 282 7.58 -3.16 15.19
N TYR A 283 6.53 -3.73 15.77
CA TYR A 283 5.36 -4.15 15.00
C TYR A 283 4.04 -3.94 15.76
N VAL A 284 2.97 -3.76 14.99
CA VAL A 284 1.58 -3.75 15.48
C VAL A 284 0.84 -4.90 14.85
N ARG A 285 0.16 -5.70 15.66
CA ARG A 285 -0.68 -6.81 15.23
C ARG A 285 -2.08 -6.32 14.94
N GLU A 286 -2.62 -6.66 13.78
CA GLU A 286 -4.04 -6.40 13.46
C GLU A 286 -4.98 -7.03 14.49
N ASP A 287 -4.59 -8.20 14.98
CA ASP A 287 -5.33 -8.97 15.97
C ASP A 287 -5.08 -8.47 17.42
N GLY A 288 -4.10 -7.59 17.64
CA GLY A 288 -3.89 -6.91 18.92
C GLY A 288 -4.82 -5.71 19.14
N MET A 289 -5.50 -5.26 18.09
CA MET A 289 -6.33 -4.05 18.12
C MET A 289 -7.74 -4.37 18.64
N SER A 290 -8.12 -3.81 19.79
CA SER A 290 -9.45 -4.02 20.39
C SER A 290 -10.57 -3.50 19.47
N LEU A 291 -10.30 -2.38 18.78
CA LEU A 291 -11.22 -1.74 17.85
C LEU A 291 -11.45 -2.53 16.54
N ALA A 292 -10.52 -3.41 16.17
CA ALA A 292 -10.69 -4.32 15.03
C ALA A 292 -11.61 -5.51 15.36
N ARG A 293 -11.72 -5.88 16.65
CA ARG A 293 -12.42 -7.10 17.11
C ARG A 293 -13.81 -6.85 17.70
N GLY A 294 -14.13 -5.61 18.10
CA GLY A 294 -15.37 -5.26 18.79
C GLY A 294 -16.54 -4.78 17.90
N PRO A 295 -17.70 -4.41 18.51
CA PRO A 295 -18.83 -3.77 17.82
C PRO A 295 -18.45 -2.41 17.19
N ARG A 296 -17.31 -1.84 17.59
CA ARG A 296 -16.66 -0.63 17.08
C ARG A 296 -15.91 -0.85 15.74
N ARG A 297 -16.39 -1.77 14.89
CA ARG A 297 -15.75 -2.08 13.59
C ARG A 297 -15.58 -0.79 12.79
N GLY A 298 -14.38 -0.51 12.32
CA GLY A 298 -14.12 0.71 11.53
C GLY A 298 -12.66 1.07 11.45
N ILE A 299 -11.89 0.69 12.49
CA ILE A 299 -10.46 0.90 12.52
C ILE A 299 -9.74 -0.25 11.85
N THR A 300 -8.99 0.11 10.82
CA THR A 300 -8.16 -0.76 9.99
C THR A 300 -6.67 -0.47 10.24
N CYS A 301 -5.78 -1.29 9.69
CA CYS A 301 -4.34 -1.04 9.71
C CYS A 301 -3.94 0.33 9.13
N VAL A 302 -4.77 0.95 8.27
CA VAL A 302 -4.49 2.29 7.73
C VAL A 302 -4.54 3.34 8.83
N HIS A 303 -5.48 3.23 9.76
CA HIS A 303 -5.60 4.18 10.88
C HIS A 303 -4.41 4.07 11.82
N VAL A 304 -3.97 2.83 12.09
CA VAL A 304 -2.74 2.55 12.85
C VAL A 304 -1.51 3.12 12.13
N LEU A 305 -1.40 2.87 10.82
CA LEU A 305 -0.30 3.40 10.03
C LEU A 305 -0.24 4.93 10.18
N LEU A 306 -1.34 5.61 9.90
CA LEU A 306 -1.39 7.06 9.90
C LEU A 306 -1.08 7.64 11.30
N SER A 307 -1.62 7.06 12.37
CA SER A 307 -1.31 7.55 13.73
C SER A 307 0.17 7.39 14.12
N LEU A 308 0.87 6.43 13.51
CA LEU A 308 2.28 6.18 13.78
C LEU A 308 3.21 6.97 12.86
N VAL A 309 2.81 7.32 11.64
CA VAL A 309 3.67 8.01 10.66
C VAL A 309 3.38 9.51 10.49
N SER A 310 2.40 10.04 11.20
CA SER A 310 2.02 11.46 11.14
C SER A 310 3.13 12.38 11.67
N TRP A 311 3.38 13.50 11.00
CA TRP A 311 4.33 14.53 11.42
C TRP A 311 3.84 15.94 11.06
N SER A 312 3.84 16.88 12.01
CA SER A 312 3.51 18.29 11.78
C SER A 312 4.16 19.20 12.81
N SER A 313 4.50 20.44 12.43
CA SER A 313 4.90 21.46 13.39
C SER A 313 3.74 22.04 14.19
N ASP A 314 2.53 21.93 13.65
CA ASP A 314 1.30 22.33 14.31
C ASP A 314 0.73 21.15 15.11
N SER A 315 0.35 21.43 16.35
CA SER A 315 -0.30 20.48 17.24
C SER A 315 -1.78 20.26 16.89
N ASP A 316 -2.41 21.12 16.09
CA ASP A 316 -3.78 20.94 15.63
C ASP A 316 -3.88 19.80 14.60
N THR A 317 -4.18 18.61 15.09
CA THR A 317 -4.32 17.42 14.24
C THR A 317 -5.60 17.43 13.41
N GLY A 318 -6.56 18.32 13.70
CA GLY A 318 -7.91 18.27 13.16
C GLY A 318 -8.72 17.05 13.63
N LEU A 319 -8.23 16.31 14.64
CA LEU A 319 -8.91 15.17 15.25
C LEU A 319 -9.34 15.50 16.69
N PRO A 320 -10.51 15.01 17.14
CA PRO A 320 -10.91 15.15 18.52
C PRO A 320 -10.09 14.16 19.37
N MET A 321 -9.03 14.63 20.02
CA MET A 321 -8.17 13.80 20.88
C MET A 321 -7.77 14.52 22.17
N SER A 322 -7.31 13.76 23.16
CA SER A 322 -6.72 14.31 24.38
C SER A 322 -5.42 15.05 24.06
N ALA A 323 -5.04 16.03 24.91
CA ALA A 323 -3.78 16.74 24.75
C ALA A 323 -2.56 15.80 24.80
N GLU A 324 -2.59 14.78 25.68
CA GLU A 324 -1.53 13.78 25.81
C GLU A 324 -1.31 12.98 24.51
N HIS A 325 -2.39 12.53 23.87
CA HIS A 325 -2.28 11.80 22.61
C HIS A 325 -2.06 12.73 21.41
N ALA A 326 -2.52 13.98 21.46
CA ALA A 326 -2.27 14.96 20.41
C ALA A 326 -0.76 15.12 20.19
N ASP A 327 0.01 15.24 21.28
CA ASP A 327 1.47 15.34 21.25
C ASP A 327 2.14 14.13 20.60
N SER A 328 1.64 12.93 20.88
CA SER A 328 2.16 11.69 20.29
C SER A 328 1.77 11.52 18.81
N PHE A 329 0.63 12.06 18.41
CA PHE A 329 0.06 11.86 17.09
C PHE A 329 0.71 12.76 16.02
N HIS A 330 0.85 14.06 16.29
CA HIS A 330 1.48 14.97 15.34
C HIS A 330 3.01 14.80 15.29
N ARG A 331 3.57 13.98 16.18
CA ARG A 331 4.97 13.53 16.22
C ARG A 331 5.05 12.01 16.19
N GLY A 332 4.35 11.41 15.24
CA GLY A 332 4.27 9.97 15.03
C GLY A 332 5.64 9.31 15.11
N ARG A 333 5.75 8.35 16.02
CA ARG A 333 7.00 7.67 16.35
C ARG A 333 7.65 6.92 15.20
N TRP A 334 6.93 6.65 14.11
CA TRP A 334 7.39 5.95 12.90
C TRP A 334 7.47 6.88 11.68
N ALA A 335 7.28 8.19 11.84
CA ALA A 335 7.35 9.14 10.75
C ALA A 335 8.73 9.13 10.08
N GLY A 336 8.77 8.85 8.78
CA GLY A 336 10.00 8.78 7.99
C GLY A 336 10.73 7.44 8.06
N ASP A 337 10.24 6.47 8.82
CA ASP A 337 10.87 5.14 8.95
C ASP A 337 10.50 4.20 7.81
N ARG A 338 11.25 3.09 7.69
CA ARG A 338 10.97 2.03 6.71
C ARG A 338 9.80 1.17 7.17
N ILE A 339 8.69 1.23 6.44
CA ILE A 339 7.45 0.52 6.82
C ILE A 339 7.13 -0.61 5.85
N CYS A 340 6.69 -1.75 6.39
CA CYS A 340 6.21 -2.89 5.61
C CYS A 340 5.03 -3.55 6.34
N MET A 341 4.14 -4.23 5.62
CA MET A 341 3.19 -5.15 6.21
C MET A 341 3.59 -6.60 5.92
N GLY A 342 3.25 -7.50 6.83
CA GLY A 342 3.52 -8.93 6.69
C GLY A 342 2.52 -9.75 7.50
N VAL A 343 2.87 -11.02 7.72
CA VAL A 343 2.22 -11.85 8.75
C VAL A 343 3.20 -12.12 9.89
N LEU A 344 2.67 -12.32 11.09
CA LEU A 344 3.45 -12.46 12.32
C LEU A 344 4.54 -13.54 12.22
N GLU A 345 4.22 -14.64 11.54
CA GLU A 345 5.13 -15.77 11.32
C GLU A 345 6.35 -15.41 10.46
N GLN A 346 6.29 -14.33 9.69
CA GLN A 346 7.33 -13.85 8.78
C GLN A 346 8.21 -12.74 9.39
N LEU A 347 8.01 -12.34 10.66
CA LEU A 347 8.78 -11.24 11.26
C LEU A 347 10.29 -11.47 11.20
N THR A 348 10.74 -12.72 11.41
CA THR A 348 12.17 -13.04 11.35
C THR A 348 12.72 -12.81 9.94
N ASP A 349 12.06 -13.34 8.91
CA ASP A 349 12.45 -13.17 7.51
C ASP A 349 12.45 -11.69 7.08
N LEU A 350 11.48 -10.90 7.57
CA LEU A 350 11.41 -9.46 7.33
C LEU A 350 12.57 -8.70 7.99
N GLY A 351 12.98 -9.12 9.19
CA GLY A 351 14.12 -8.54 9.90
C GLY A 351 15.43 -8.81 9.18
N ASP A 352 15.65 -10.06 8.77
CA ASP A 352 16.83 -10.46 8.02
C ASP A 352 16.95 -9.70 6.70
N ALA A 353 15.84 -9.59 5.96
CA ALA A 353 15.80 -8.84 4.70
C ALA A 353 16.07 -7.33 4.87
N ALA A 354 15.68 -6.77 6.01
CA ALA A 354 15.90 -5.36 6.34
C ALA A 354 17.30 -5.08 6.92
N GLY A 355 18.14 -6.11 7.11
CA GLY A 355 19.44 -5.95 7.75
C GLY A 355 19.34 -5.65 9.24
N VAL A 356 18.23 -6.01 9.88
CA VAL A 356 18.08 -6.01 11.34
C VAL A 356 18.86 -7.22 11.88
N THR A 357 20.19 -7.17 11.75
CA THR A 357 21.09 -8.24 12.17
C THR A 357 21.51 -7.99 13.62
N GLY A 358 20.99 -8.79 14.55
CA GLY A 358 21.38 -8.75 15.96
C GLY A 358 20.29 -9.28 16.88
N GLU A 359 20.59 -9.40 18.17
CA GLU A 359 19.65 -9.75 19.25
C GLU A 359 18.46 -8.76 19.42
N ALA A 360 18.22 -7.87 18.46
CA ALA A 360 17.08 -6.97 18.45
C ALA A 360 15.80 -7.78 18.31
N CYS A 361 15.24 -8.16 19.46
CA CYS A 361 13.95 -8.81 19.54
C CYS A 361 12.88 -7.83 19.05
N TRP A 362 12.10 -8.26 18.06
CA TRP A 362 10.93 -7.53 17.59
C TRP A 362 10.05 -7.11 18.77
N ARG A 363 9.74 -5.82 18.87
CA ARG A 363 8.90 -5.27 19.95
C ARG A 363 7.47 -5.11 19.47
N ASP A 364 6.55 -5.78 20.15
CA ASP A 364 5.12 -5.56 19.99
C ASP A 364 4.71 -4.21 20.59
N VAL A 365 4.20 -3.30 19.77
CA VAL A 365 3.69 -1.98 20.19
C VAL A 365 2.19 -1.84 19.94
N SER A 366 1.46 -2.97 19.81
CA SER A 366 0.03 -2.97 19.48
C SER A 366 -0.81 -2.22 20.52
N LEU A 367 -0.52 -2.39 21.82
CA LEU A 367 -1.27 -1.73 22.90
C LEU A 367 -1.18 -0.19 22.82
N VAL A 368 0.03 0.33 22.58
CA VAL A 368 0.26 1.78 22.46
C VAL A 368 -0.50 2.36 21.26
N ALA A 369 -0.54 1.63 20.15
CA ALA A 369 -1.29 2.05 18.98
C ALA A 369 -2.82 1.99 19.22
N ASP A 370 -3.30 0.96 19.93
CA ASP A 370 -4.71 0.79 20.27
C ASP A 370 -5.21 1.90 21.22
N GLU A 371 -4.42 2.29 22.23
CA GLU A 371 -4.75 3.38 23.16
C GLU A 371 -4.98 4.72 22.45
N ILE A 372 -4.09 5.09 21.52
CA ILE A 372 -4.22 6.33 20.73
C ILE A 372 -5.51 6.29 19.89
N LEU A 373 -5.79 5.17 19.24
CA LEU A 373 -6.96 5.03 18.39
C LEU A 373 -8.27 4.94 19.18
N LEU A 374 -8.25 4.37 20.38
CA LEU A 374 -9.39 4.34 21.31
C LEU A 374 -9.79 5.75 21.72
N ASP A 375 -8.83 6.59 22.10
CA ASP A 375 -9.10 7.99 22.48
C ASP A 375 -9.72 8.80 21.32
N ILE A 376 -9.19 8.64 20.10
CA ILE A 376 -9.76 9.27 18.90
C ILE A 376 -11.19 8.77 18.67
N TRP A 377 -11.41 7.45 18.72
CA TRP A 377 -12.70 6.83 18.43
C TRP A 377 -13.79 7.24 19.43
N ASP A 378 -13.47 7.18 20.73
CA ASP A 378 -14.41 7.47 21.82
C ASP A 378 -14.88 8.93 21.78
N ARG A 379 -14.00 9.85 21.37
CA ARG A 379 -14.34 11.27 21.21
C ARG A 379 -15.11 11.56 19.93
N TYR A 380 -14.88 10.79 18.87
CA TYR A 380 -15.62 10.95 17.62
C TYR A 380 -17.05 10.42 17.73
N ASN A 381 -17.27 9.37 18.53
CA ASN A 381 -18.57 8.72 18.69
C ASN A 381 -19.03 8.72 20.16
N PRO A 382 -19.20 9.90 20.79
CA PRO A 382 -19.59 9.97 22.19
C PRO A 382 -21.00 9.37 22.34
N GLY A 383 -21.09 8.22 23.01
CA GLY A 383 -22.36 7.52 23.26
C GLY A 383 -22.58 6.23 22.45
N PHE A 384 -21.67 5.83 21.56
CA PHE A 384 -21.67 4.47 21.00
C PHE A 384 -21.02 3.48 21.98
N VAL A 385 -21.55 3.43 23.20
CA VAL A 385 -21.23 2.41 24.21
C VAL A 385 -22.41 1.46 24.23
N ASP A 386 -22.53 0.64 23.19
CA ASP A 386 -23.54 -0.42 23.20
C ASP A 386 -22.99 -1.61 23.98
N ASP A 387 -23.03 -1.49 25.31
CA ASP A 387 -22.73 -2.57 26.26
C ASP A 387 -23.70 -3.77 26.09
N ASN A 388 -24.75 -3.63 25.28
CA ASN A 388 -25.79 -4.63 25.05
C ASN A 388 -25.72 -5.33 23.69
N VAL A 389 -24.74 -5.05 22.81
CA VAL A 389 -24.49 -5.99 21.71
C VAL A 389 -23.73 -7.16 22.32
N PRO A 390 -24.38 -8.33 22.50
CA PRO A 390 -23.66 -9.49 22.99
C PRO A 390 -22.55 -9.74 21.98
N TYR A 391 -21.32 -9.86 22.46
CA TYR A 391 -20.19 -10.38 21.69
C TYR A 391 -20.61 -11.77 21.20
N LYS A 392 -21.32 -11.84 20.07
CA LYS A 392 -21.40 -13.06 19.30
C LYS A 392 -19.99 -13.25 18.83
N GLU A 393 -19.31 -14.26 19.38
CA GLU A 393 -18.21 -14.94 18.72
C GLU A 393 -18.63 -15.16 17.27
N TRP A 394 -18.33 -14.20 16.41
CA TRP A 394 -18.45 -14.38 14.98
C TRP A 394 -17.27 -15.28 14.68
N GLU A 395 -17.58 -16.57 14.51
CA GLU A 395 -16.64 -17.60 14.13
C GLU A 395 -15.64 -17.03 13.13
N ILE A 396 -14.39 -16.92 13.60
CA ILE A 396 -13.24 -16.94 12.72
C ILE A 396 -13.45 -18.20 11.89
N ARG A 397 -13.89 -18.04 10.64
CA ARG A 397 -13.90 -19.11 9.65
C ARG A 397 -12.45 -19.52 9.40
N ALA A 398 -11.89 -20.29 10.31
CA ALA A 398 -11.14 -21.45 9.90
C ALA A 398 -12.16 -22.33 9.19
N GLU A 399 -12.24 -22.21 7.86
CA GLU A 399 -12.76 -23.30 7.06
C GLU A 399 -11.86 -24.49 7.36
N ASP A 400 -12.35 -25.30 8.30
CA ASP A 400 -11.81 -26.56 8.69
C ASP A 400 -11.69 -27.40 7.42
N SER A 401 -10.44 -27.56 7.00
CA SER A 401 -10.03 -28.43 5.91
C SER A 401 -10.75 -29.77 6.02
N GLY A 402 -11.48 -30.11 4.96
CA GLY A 402 -12.34 -31.28 4.90
C GLY A 402 -11.71 -32.56 5.46
N ARG A 403 -12.36 -33.09 6.50
CA ARG A 403 -12.24 -34.48 6.93
C ARG A 403 -13.63 -35.02 7.23
N SER A 404 -14.27 -35.63 6.23
CA SER A 404 -15.00 -36.91 6.35
C SER A 404 -15.79 -37.17 5.09
N GLY A 405 -15.45 -38.22 4.35
CA GLY A 405 -16.25 -38.64 3.20
C GLY A 405 -15.66 -39.76 2.34
N ILE A 406 -14.78 -40.63 2.86
CA ILE A 406 -14.52 -41.92 2.21
C ILE A 406 -15.55 -42.90 2.78
N SER A 407 -16.64 -43.06 2.06
CA SER A 407 -17.61 -44.12 2.26
C SER A 407 -17.03 -45.42 1.68
N SER A 408 -16.71 -46.36 2.56
CA SER A 408 -16.38 -47.74 2.20
C SER A 408 -17.65 -48.44 1.70
N ALA A 409 -17.70 -48.73 0.40
CA ALA A 409 -18.68 -49.67 -0.16
C ALA A 409 -18.21 -51.10 0.14
N GLU A 410 -18.71 -51.69 1.23
CA GLU A 410 -18.69 -53.14 1.41
C GLU A 410 -19.76 -53.79 0.52
N SER A 411 -19.28 -54.72 -0.28
CA SER A 411 -20.02 -55.51 -1.25
C SER A 411 -20.87 -56.56 -0.54
N ARG A 412 -22.17 -56.61 -0.87
CA ARG A 412 -22.96 -57.84 -0.75
C ARG A 412 -22.82 -58.63 -2.05
N GLN A 413 -22.12 -59.76 -1.99
CA GLN A 413 -22.51 -61.02 -2.61
C GLN A 413 -21.66 -62.16 -2.06
#